data_AF-D9CGH6-F1
#
_entry.id   AF-D9CGH6-F1
#
_cell.length_a   1.000
_cell.length_b   1.000
_cell.length_c   1.000
_cell.angle_alpha   90.00
_cell.angle_beta   90.00
_cell.angle_gamma   90.00
#
_symmetry.space_group_name_H-M   'P 1'
#
loop_
_entity.id
_entity.type
_entity.pdbx_description
1 polymer ?
#
loop_
_entity_poly.entity_id
_entity_poly.type
_entity_poly.pdbx_seq_one_letter_code
_entity_poly.pdbx_strand_id
1 'polypeptide(L)' 'MPTYQYQELVLIESLKAEGDTTDVKLSDLNVNECKAIYFTGSATAVLICNLGDGMYRLSAKPVPKTYASKWMK' A
#
# COMPACT_ATOMS: atom_id res chain seq x y z
N MET A 1 25.27 -4.69 7.24
CA MET A 1 23.89 -4.66 6.72
C MET A 1 22.97 -4.76 7.92
N PRO A 2 22.02 -3.83 8.12
CA PRO A 2 21.08 -3.97 9.23
C PRO A 2 20.22 -5.22 9.03
N THR A 3 20.26 -6.11 10.02
CA THR A 3 19.41 -7.30 10.12
C THR A 3 18.01 -6.86 10.49
N TYR A 4 17.15 -6.65 9.48
CA TYR A 4 15.72 -6.54 9.72
C TYR A 4 15.22 -7.91 10.19
N GLN A 5 14.83 -8.00 11.47
CA GLN A 5 13.93 -9.06 11.92
C GLN A 5 12.70 -8.96 11.01
N TYR A 6 12.45 -9.98 10.21
CA TYR A 6 11.33 -10.01 9.27
C TYR A 6 10.04 -10.09 10.10
N GLN A 7 9.55 -8.97 10.58
CA GLN A 7 8.16 -8.87 11.01
C GLN A 7 7.33 -9.07 9.76
N GLU A 8 6.54 -10.15 9.74
CA GLU A 8 5.73 -10.51 8.60
C GLU A 8 4.67 -9.43 8.41
N LEU A 9 4.88 -8.60 7.38
CA LEU A 9 3.96 -7.53 7.02
C LEU A 9 2.73 -8.13 6.35
N VAL A 10 1.55 -7.88 6.92
CA VAL A 10 0.28 -8.46 6.45
C VAL A 10 -0.50 -7.43 5.64
N LEU A 11 -0.82 -7.76 4.39
CA LEU A 11 -1.74 -6.95 3.59
C LEU A 11 -3.17 -7.17 4.08
N ILE A 12 -3.76 -6.16 4.73
CA ILE A 12 -5.12 -6.24 5.28
C ILE A 12 -6.17 -5.72 4.31
N GLU A 13 -5.79 -4.83 3.39
CA GLU A 13 -6.74 -4.16 2.51
C GLU A 13 -6.09 -3.75 1.19
N SER A 14 -6.85 -3.88 0.11
CA SER A 14 -6.53 -3.37 -1.22
C SER A 14 -7.65 -2.46 -1.69
N LEU A 15 -7.35 -1.16 -1.82
CA LEU A 15 -8.28 -0.14 -2.27
C LEU A 15 -8.04 0.24 -3.72
N LYS A 16 -9.11 0.69 -4.37
CA LYS A 16 -9.07 1.35 -5.66
C LYS A 16 -9.48 2.81 -5.47
N ALA A 17 -8.60 3.73 -5.87
CA ALA A 17 -8.85 5.16 -5.87
C ALA A 17 -9.04 5.64 -7.31
N GLU A 18 -10.19 6.26 -7.59
CA GLU A 18 -10.40 6.91 -8.88
C GLU A 18 -9.61 8.22 -8.95
N GLY A 19 -8.79 8.39 -9.98
CA GLY A 19 -7.88 9.53 -10.12
C GLY A 19 -6.51 9.31 -9.47
N ASP A 20 -5.92 10.38 -8.93
CA ASP A 20 -4.51 10.43 -8.48
C ASP A 20 -4.33 10.76 -7.00
N THR A 21 -5.43 10.79 -6.23
CA THR A 21 -5.40 11.13 -4.80
C THR A 21 -6.48 10.37 -4.04
N THR A 22 -6.18 9.99 -2.82
CA THR A 22 -7.13 9.40 -1.88
C THR A 22 -6.68 9.70 -0.46
N ASP A 23 -7.65 9.78 0.45
CA ASP A 23 -7.40 10.01 1.87
C ASP A 23 -7.36 8.68 2.61
N VAL A 24 -6.35 8.52 3.48
CA VAL A 24 -6.14 7.29 4.25
C VAL A 24 -5.97 7.65 5.72
N LYS A 25 -6.78 7.04 6.57
CA LYS A 25 -6.61 7.15 8.01
C LYS A 25 -5.58 6.12 8.48
N LEU A 26 -4.39 6.60 8.88
CA LEU A 26 -3.29 5.73 9.31
C LEU A 26 -3.57 5.02 10.64
N SER A 27 -4.57 5.49 11.41
CA SER A 27 -5.00 4.83 12.66
C SER A 27 -5.64 3.47 12.43
N ASP A 28 -6.07 3.16 11.21
CA ASP A 28 -6.78 1.92 10.89
C ASP A 28 -5.81 0.79 10.51
N LEU A 29 -4.50 1.06 10.55
CA LEU A 29 -3.41 0.11 10.31
C LEU A 29 -2.73 -0.22 11.65
N ASN A 30 -2.92 -1.43 12.15
CA ASN A 30 -2.17 -1.94 13.30
C ASN A 30 -0.69 -2.14 12.94
N VAL A 31 0.14 -2.33 13.95
CA VAL A 31 1.56 -2.63 13.76
C VAL A 31 1.71 -3.90 12.93
N ASN A 32 2.59 -3.85 11.94
CA ASN A 32 2.85 -4.88 10.92
C ASN A 32 1.74 -5.07 9.88
N GLU A 33 0.75 -4.20 9.80
CA GLU A 33 -0.26 -4.23 8.74
C GLU A 33 0.09 -3.32 7.58
N CYS A 34 -0.39 -3.67 6.40
CA CYS A 34 -0.24 -2.93 5.17
C CYS A 34 -1.58 -2.72 4.47
N LYS A 35 -1.70 -1.56 3.80
CA LYS A 35 -2.78 -1.21 2.90
C LYS A 35 -2.20 -0.94 1.51
N ALA A 36 -2.76 -1.57 0.49
CA ALA A 36 -2.43 -1.30 -0.89
C ALA A 36 -3.51 -0.41 -1.51
N ILE A 37 -3.12 0.53 -2.36
CA ILE A 37 -4.01 1.47 -3.02
C ILE A 37 -3.60 1.54 -4.48
N TYR A 38 -4.53 1.27 -5.38
CA TYR A 38 -4.32 1.44 -6.80
C TYR A 38 -5.01 2.72 -7.29
N PHE A 39 -4.23 3.65 -7.82
CA PHE A 39 -4.69 4.89 -8.44
C PHE A 39 -4.94 4.67 -9.92
N THR A 40 -6.18 4.84 -10.37
CA THR A 40 -6.54 4.60 -11.78
C THR A 40 -6.08 5.70 -12.73
N GLY A 41 -5.99 6.95 -12.27
CA GLY A 41 -5.59 8.08 -13.11
C GLY A 41 -4.15 7.94 -13.62
N SER A 42 -3.25 7.60 -12.70
CA SER A 42 -1.81 7.47 -12.93
C SER A 42 -1.35 6.02 -13.09
N ALA A 43 -2.26 5.06 -13.03
CA ALA A 43 -1.96 3.62 -13.05
C ALA A 43 -0.82 3.24 -12.09
N THR A 44 -0.88 3.75 -10.85
CA THR A 44 0.17 3.58 -9.84
C THR A 44 -0.38 2.87 -8.61
N ALA A 45 0.31 1.84 -8.13
CA ALA A 45 0.01 1.19 -6.87
C ALA A 45 0.90 1.77 -5.76
N VAL A 46 0.30 2.11 -4.63
CA VAL A 46 0.97 2.56 -3.41
C VAL A 46 0.70 1.55 -2.31
N LEU A 47 1.76 1.11 -1.65
CA LEU A 47 1.71 0.29 -0.45
C LEU A 47 2.07 1.15 0.75
N ILE A 48 1.26 1.09 1.80
CA ILE A 48 1.46 1.79 3.07
C ILE A 48 1.49 0.73 4.17
N CYS A 49 2.61 0.58 4.87
CA CYS A 49 2.76 -0.40 5.95
C CYS A 49 3.13 0.30 7.26
N ASN A 50 2.48 -0.08 8.36
CA ASN A 50 2.85 0.36 9.70
C ASN A 50 3.94 -0.56 10.26
N LEU A 51 5.11 -0.01 10.57
CA LEU A 51 6.26 -0.76 11.09
C LEU A 51 6.35 -0.73 12.63
N GLY A 52 5.41 -0.08 13.31
CA GLY A 52 5.51 0.22 14.73
C GLY A 52 6.31 1.51 14.99
N ASP A 53 6.35 1.93 16.27
CA ASP A 53 7.10 3.10 16.73
C ASP A 53 6.81 4.42 15.97
N GLY A 54 5.59 4.57 15.44
CA GLY A 54 5.19 5.71 14.63
C GLY A 54 5.81 5.74 13.22
N MET A 55 6.48 4.67 12.81
CA MET A 55 7.14 4.56 11.51
C MET A 55 6.24 3.88 10.48
N TYR A 56 6.17 4.46 9.29
CA TYR A 56 5.44 3.90 8.16
C TYR A 56 6.35 3.74 6.95
N ARG A 57 6.19 2.63 6.23
CA ARG A 57 6.83 2.41 4.94
C ARG A 57 5.83 2.71 3.83
N LEU A 58 6.19 3.64 2.96
CA LEU A 58 5.44 3.93 1.75
C LEU A 58 6.25 3.45 0.53
N SER A 59 5.59 2.78 -0.41
CA SER A 59 6.22 2.33 -1.66
C SER A 59 5.26 2.52 -2.81
N ALA A 60 5.68 3.30 -3.82
CA ALA A 60 4.91 3.53 -5.03
C ALA A 60 5.53 2.79 -6.22
N LYS A 61 4.71 2.12 -7.02
CA LYS A 61 5.13 1.42 -8.23
C LYS A 61 4.13 1.66 -9.37
N PRO A 62 4.59 2.07 -10.56
CA PRO A 62 3.72 2.07 -11.73
C PRO A 62 3.28 0.65 -12.04
N VAL A 63 1.99 0.46 -12.28
CA VAL A 63 1.40 -0.81 -12.68
C VAL A 63 1.21 -0.79 -14.19
N PRO A 64 1.83 -1.71 -14.94
CA PRO A 64 1.60 -1.78 -16.38
C PRO A 64 0.11 -1.98 -16.67
N LYS A 65 -0.41 -1.28 -17.67
CA LYS A 65 -1.85 -1.29 -18.02
C LYS A 65 -2.42 -2.70 -18.26
N THR A 66 -1.58 -3.65 -18.69
CA THR A 66 -1.94 -5.06 -18.87
C THR A 66 -2.30 -5.79 -17.56
N TYR A 67 -1.80 -5.32 -16.41
CA TYR A 67 -2.06 -5.90 -15.09
C TYR A 67 -3.08 -5.11 -14.26
N ALA A 68 -3.52 -3.95 -14.75
CA ALA A 68 -4.52 -3.12 -14.07
C ALA A 68 -5.82 -3.89 -13.77
N SER A 69 -6.20 -4.85 -14.62
CA SER A 69 -7.39 -5.69 -14.45
C SER A 69 -7.37 -6.60 -13.23
N LYS A 70 -6.20 -6.94 -12.68
CA LYS A 70 -6.11 -7.72 -11.43
C LYS A 70 -6.43 -6.90 -10.18
N TRP A 71 -6.33 -5.57 -10.26
CA TRP A 71 -6.66 -4.63 -9.18
C TRP A 71 -8.12 -4.14 -9.24
N MET A 72 -8.89 -4.60 -10.23
CA MET A 72 -10.28 -4.18 -10.48
C MET A 72 -11.33 -5.23 -10.05
N LYS A 73 -10.93 -6.27 -9.30
CA LYS A 73 -11.83 -7.29 -8.74
C LYS A 73 -12.05 -7.08 -7.26
#